data_AF-A0A9E2YGR3-F1
#
_entry.id   AF-A0A9E2YGR3-F1
#
_cell.length_a   1.000
_cell.length_b   1.000
_cell.length_c   1.000
_cell.angle_alpha   90.00
_cell.angle_beta   90.00
_cell.angle_gamma   90.00
#
_symmetry.space_group_name_H-M   'P 1'
#
loop_
_entity.id
_entity.type
_entity.pdbx_description
1 polymer ?
#
loop_
_entity_poly.entity_id
_entity_poly.type
_entity_poly.pdbx_seq_one_letter_code
_entity_poly.pdbx_strand_id
1 'polypeptide(L)' 'MAQKDVLTDLTKVRNIGIMAHIDAGKTTTTERILYYTGISYKIGEVHDGAATMDWM' A
#
# COMPACT_ATOMS: atom_id res chain seq x y z
N MET A 1 -11.74 -19.59 2.43
CA MET A 1 -11.71 -19.53 3.91
C MET A 1 -10.65 -18.58 4.49
N ALA A 2 -9.63 -18.13 3.74
CA ALA A 2 -8.49 -17.37 4.30
C ALA A 2 -8.73 -15.87 4.64
N GLN A 3 -9.85 -15.25 4.26
CA GLN A 3 -10.04 -13.79 4.41
C GLN A 3 -10.39 -13.36 5.86
N LYS A 4 -10.85 -14.28 6.72
CA LYS A 4 -11.29 -13.95 8.09
C LYS A 4 -10.20 -14.07 9.16
N ASP A 5 -9.07 -14.71 8.87
CA ASP A 5 -8.07 -15.06 9.89
C ASP A 5 -7.26 -13.86 10.41
N VAL A 6 -7.21 -12.77 9.65
CA VAL A 6 -6.46 -11.56 10.03
C VAL A 6 -7.23 -10.71 11.05
N LEU A 7 -8.56 -10.78 11.07
CA LEU A 7 -9.39 -10.05 12.03
C LEU A 7 -9.55 -10.79 13.37
N THR A 8 -9.27 -12.10 13.38
CA THR A 8 -9.35 -12.97 14.56
C THR A 8 -8.00 -13.12 15.27
N ASP A 9 -6.89 -12.95 14.56
CA ASP A 9 -5.53 -13.05 15.10
C ASP A 9 -4.77 -11.71 14.98
N LEU A 10 -4.79 -10.94 16.07
CA LEU A 10 -4.12 -9.64 16.18
C LEU A 10 -2.60 -9.72 15.93
N THR A 11 -1.96 -10.89 16.09
CA THR A 11 -0.51 -11.04 15.87
C THR A 11 -0.12 -10.89 14.39
N LYS A 12 -1.09 -11.02 13.48
CA LYS A 12 -0.91 -10.89 12.03
C LYS A 12 -1.22 -9.49 11.50
N VAL A 13 -1.94 -8.66 12.27
CA VAL A 13 -2.30 -7.29 11.86
C VAL A 13 -1.08 -6.37 11.97
N ARG A 14 -0.89 -5.50 10.97
CA ARG A 14 0.15 -4.45 10.96
C ARG A 14 -0.47 -3.12 10.55
N ASN A 15 -0.65 -2.22 11.53
CA ASN A 15 -1.08 -0.86 11.28
C ASN A 15 0.16 0.00 11.07
N ILE A 16 0.34 0.54 9.87
CA ILE A 16 1.49 1.36 9.49
C ILE A 16 1.03 2.65 8.82
N GLY A 17 1.79 3.73 9.00
CA GLY A 17 1.59 5.00 8.32
C GLY A 17 2.92 5.51 7.77
N ILE A 18 2.92 6.00 6.54
CA ILE A 18 4.12 6.52 5.88
C ILE A 18 4.07 8.05 5.92
N MET A 19 4.90 8.64 6.78
CA MET A 19 5.10 10.09 6.86
C MET A 19 6.51 10.43 6.39
N ALA A 20 6.64 11.49 5.60
CA ALA A 20 7.91 11.94 5.07
C ALA A 20 7.80 13.40 4.64
N HIS A 21 8.92 14.01 4.27
CA HIS A 21 8.95 15.34 3.67
C HIS A 21 8.23 15.38 2.31
N ILE A 22 7.94 16.58 1.78
CA ILE A 22 7.44 16.72 0.41
C ILE A 22 8.46 16.14 -0.57
N ASP A 23 7.99 15.47 -1.61
CA ASP A 23 8.81 14.82 -2.65
C ASP A 23 9.75 13.69 -2.17
N ALA A 24 9.60 13.21 -0.93
CA ALA A 24 10.39 12.09 -0.40
C ALA A 24 9.89 10.70 -0.85
N GLY A 25 8.98 10.63 -1.84
CA GLY A 25 8.50 9.35 -2.39
C GLY A 25 7.55 8.55 -1.48
N LYS A 26 6.76 9.19 -0.62
CA LYS A 26 5.73 8.50 0.20
C LYS A 26 4.81 7.63 -0.66
N THR A 27 4.24 8.23 -1.69
CA THR A 27 3.27 7.58 -2.55
C THR A 27 3.91 6.45 -3.36
N THR A 28 5.12 6.65 -3.91
CA THR A 28 5.87 5.62 -4.63
C THR A 28 6.22 4.42 -3.73
N THR A 29 6.44 4.65 -2.44
CA THR A 29 6.69 3.57 -1.46
C THR A 29 5.40 2.79 -1.19
N THR A 30 4.26 3.47 -1.07
CA THR A 30 2.96 2.81 -0.89
C THR A 30 2.58 1.93 -2.09
N GLU A 31 2.78 2.40 -3.33
CA GLU A 31 2.50 1.60 -4.54
C GLU A 31 3.30 0.28 -4.56
N ARG A 32 4.56 0.31 -4.10
CA ARG A 32 5.38 -0.90 -3.97
C ARG A 32 4.83 -1.85 -2.92
N ILE A 33 4.35 -1.35 -1.78
CA ILE A 33 3.72 -2.17 -0.74
C ILE A 33 2.45 -2.84 -1.29
N LEU A 34 1.62 -2.12 -2.05
CA LEU A 34 0.41 -2.66 -2.68
C LEU A 34 0.74 -3.73 -3.73
N TYR A 35 1.80 -3.54 -4.51
CA TYR A 35 2.28 -4.53 -5.47
C TYR A 35 2.79 -5.80 -4.78
N TYR A 36 3.65 -5.67 -3.77
CA TYR A 36 4.23 -6.84 -3.07
C TYR A 36 3.22 -7.60 -2.21
N THR A 37 2.17 -6.93 -1.73
CA THR A 37 1.05 -7.59 -1.01
C THR A 37 0.04 -8.23 -1.96
N GLY A 38 0.18 -8.03 -3.28
CA GLY A 38 -0.71 -8.56 -4.30
C GLY A 38 -2.07 -7.85 -4.37
N ILE A 39 -2.23 -6.70 -3.70
CA ILE A 39 -3.45 -5.89 -3.77
C ILE A 39 -3.55 -5.18 -5.12
N SER A 40 -2.42 -4.70 -5.65
CA SER A 40 -2.33 -4.16 -7.01
C SER A 40 -1.45 -5.05 -7.89
N TYR A 41 -1.85 -5.23 -9.16
CA TYR A 41 -1.15 -6.06 -10.14
C TYR A 41 -0.20 -5.25 -11.04
N LYS A 42 -0.18 -3.93 -10.89
CA LYS A 42 0.69 -2.99 -11.62
C LYS A 42 1.30 -2.00 -10.63
N ILE A 43 2.57 -1.65 -10.85
CA ILE A 43 3.22 -0.57 -10.11
C ILE A 43 2.85 0.72 -10.84
N GLY A 44 1.99 1.54 -10.23
CA GLY A 44 1.72 2.89 -10.70
C GLY A 44 2.85 3.84 -10.29
N GLU A 45 3.22 4.76 -11.18
CA GLU A 45 4.09 5.88 -10.84
C GLU A 45 3.24 7.13 -10.62
N VAL A 46 3.53 7.88 -9.55
CA VAL A 46 2.86 9.16 -9.25
C VAL A 46 3.08 10.18 -10.35
N HIS A 47 4.25 10.17 -10.97
CA HIS A 47 4.60 11.13 -12.00
C HIS A 47 3.68 11.02 -13.24
N ASP A 48 3.10 9.84 -13.46
CA ASP A 48 2.17 9.57 -14.56
C ASP A 48 0.69 9.67 -14.12
N GLY A 49 0.41 10.07 -12.87
CA GLY A 49 -0.95 10.10 -12.31
C GLY A 49 -1.63 8.73 -12.29
N ALA A 50 -0.83 7.65 -12.36
CA ALA A 50 -1.30 6.28 -12.43
C ALA A 50 -1.19 5.55 -11.07
N ALA A 51 -0.85 6.28 -10.00
CA ALA A 51 -0.75 5.70 -8.67
C ALA A 51 -2.14 5.28 -8.19
N THR A 52 -2.23 4.04 -7.72
CA THR A 52 -3.47 3.46 -7.18
C THR A 52 -3.97 4.27 -5.98
N MET A 53 -3.04 4.85 -5.22
CA MET A 53 -3.31 5.72 -4.08
C MET A 53 -3.95 7.08 -4.42
N ASP A 54 -4.02 7.50 -5.69
CA ASP A 54 -4.57 8.81 -6.05
C ASP A 54 -6.12 8.85 -5.99
N TRP A 55 -6.79 7.69 -5.97
CA TRP A 55 -8.25 7.57 -6.00
C TRP A 55 -8.84 6.63 -4.92
N MET A 56 -8.00 6.09 -4.03
CA MET A 56 -8.38 5.19 -2.93
C MET A 56 -8.64 5.95 -1.62
#